data_AF-A0A9P9X3D6-F1
#
_entry.id   AF-A0A9P9X3D6-F1
#
_cell.length_a   1.000
_cell.length_b   1.000
_cell.length_c   1.000
_cell.angle_alpha   90.00
_cell.angle_beta   90.00
_cell.angle_gamma   90.00
#
_symmetry.space_group_name_H-M   'P 1'
#
loop_
_entity.id
_entity.type
_entity.pdbx_description
1 polymer ?
#
loop_
_entity_poly.entity_id
_entity_poly.type
_entity_poly.pdbx_seq_one_letter_code
_entity_poly.pdbx_strand_id
1 'polypeptide(L)' 'MFRSMIRQLCCMRCGRETELTPTDDLKDAGMIEIGHNLYYCFTCANVTGHPKAPGAAKLPKHTK' A
#
# COMPACT_ATOMS: atom_id res chain seq x y z
N MET A 1 2.96 27.12 4.71
CA MET A 1 1.97 26.06 5.02
C MET A 1 2.05 25.02 3.92
N PHE A 2 2.84 23.95 4.10
CA PHE A 2 2.90 22.86 3.12
C PHE A 2 1.69 21.97 3.35
N ARG A 3 0.70 22.09 2.46
CA ARG A 3 -0.47 21.22 2.44
C ARG A 3 0.03 19.85 1.96
N SER A 4 0.35 18.95 2.90
CA SER A 4 0.75 17.58 2.56
C SER A 4 -0.38 16.94 1.76
N MET A 5 -0.15 16.68 0.48
CA MET A 5 -1.14 16.14 -0.44
C MET A 5 -1.28 14.63 -0.22
N ILE A 6 -2.14 14.25 0.72
CA ILE A 6 -2.42 12.84 1.01
C ILE A 6 -3.13 12.21 -0.20
N ARG A 7 -2.61 11.09 -0.70
CA ARG A 7 -3.26 10.25 -1.71
C ARG A 7 -3.89 9.05 -1.02
N GLN A 8 -5.19 8.86 -1.20
CA GLN A 8 -5.84 7.63 -0.74
C GLN A 8 -5.68 6.54 -1.79
N LEU A 9 -5.16 5.38 -1.37
CA LEU A 9 -4.99 4.19 -2.18
C LEU A 9 -5.91 3.10 -1.66
N CYS A 10 -6.57 2.38 -2.56
CA CYS A 10 -7.49 1.30 -2.19
C CYS A 10 -7.06 0.00 -2.85
N CYS A 11 -7.00 -1.07 -2.07
CA CYS A 11 -6.71 -2.39 -2.58
C CYS A 11 -7.89 -2.90 -3.42
N MET A 12 -7.67 -3.15 -4.71
CA MET A 12 -8.76 -3.58 -5.60
C MET A 12 -9.30 -5.00 -5.32
N ARG A 13 -8.67 -5.77 -4.42
CA ARG A 13 -9.13 -7.13 -4.04
C ARG A 13 -9.97 -7.15 -2.77
N CYS A 14 -9.49 -6.51 -1.71
CA CYS A 14 -10.15 -6.54 -0.40
C CYS A 14 -10.77 -5.20 0.02
N GLY A 15 -10.61 -4.14 -0.77
CA GLY A 15 -11.11 -2.80 -0.45
C GLY A 15 -10.33 -2.09 0.66
N ARG A 16 -9.17 -2.61 1.08
CA ARG A 16 -8.35 -1.96 2.11
C ARG A 16 -7.89 -0.59 1.63
N GLU A 17 -8.28 0.45 2.35
CA GLU A 17 -7.88 1.83 2.10
C GLU A 17 -6.63 2.17 2.90
N THR A 18 -5.71 2.94 2.33
CA THR A 18 -4.51 3.42 3.02
C THR A 18 -4.15 4.79 2.48
N GLU A 19 -3.79 5.68 3.39
CA GLU A 19 -3.34 7.03 3.08
C GLU A 19 -1.84 7.01 2.81
N LEU A 20 -1.45 7.44 1.61
CA LEU A 20 -0.06 7.62 1.21
C LEU A 20 0.24 9.11 1.17
N THR A 21 1.11 9.55 2.07
CA THR A 21 1.73 10.86 1.99
C THR A 21 2.77 10.87 0.87
N PRO A 22 2.95 11.98 0.14
CA PRO A 22 3.80 12.02 -1.06
C PRO A 22 5.29 11.85 -0.74
N THR A 23 5.67 11.94 0.53
CA THR A 23 7.01 11.67 1.05
C THR A 23 7.21 10.20 1.42
N ASP A 24 6.13 9.43 1.61
CA ASP A 24 6.18 8.03 2.00
C ASP A 24 6.20 7.13 0.76
N ASP A 25 7.08 6.14 0.77
CA ASP A 25 7.11 5.09 -0.23
C ASP A 25 5.89 4.18 -0.09
N LEU A 26 5.38 3.64 -1.22
CA LEU A 26 4.30 2.63 -1.22
C LEU A 26 4.58 1.45 -0.28
N LYS A 27 5.88 1.13 -0.12
CA LYS A 27 6.39 0.08 0.76
C LYS A 27 6.09 0.36 2.24
N ASP A 28 6.24 1.61 2.67
CA ASP A 28 5.95 2.03 4.05
C ASP A 28 4.44 1.97 4.35
N ALA A 29 3.61 2.25 3.36
CA ALA A 29 2.16 2.09 3.44
C ALA A 29 1.67 0.63 3.39
N GLY A 30 2.56 -0.36 3.18
CA GLY A 30 2.16 -1.77 3.05
C GLY A 30 1.30 -2.06 1.81
N MET A 31 1.40 -1.19 0.80
CA MET A 31 0.73 -1.29 -0.49
C MET A 31 1.75 -1.61 -1.58
N ILE A 32 1.32 -2.35 -2.59
CA ILE A 32 2.15 -2.74 -3.73
C ILE A 32 1.43 -2.31 -4.98
N GLU A 33 2.13 -1.55 -5.81
CA GLU A 33 1.66 -1.26 -7.17
C GLU A 33 1.89 -2.49 -8.04
N ILE A 34 0.78 -3.08 -8.49
CA ILE A 34 0.77 -4.26 -9.37
C ILE A 34 0.66 -3.85 -10.84
N GLY A 35 0.30 -2.60 -11.13
CA GLY A 35 0.19 -2.00 -12.45
C GLY A 35 -0.10 -0.50 -12.34
N HIS A 36 -0.13 0.22 -13.47
CA HIS A 36 -0.37 1.66 -13.48
C HIS A 36 -1.66 2.05 -12.71
N ASN A 37 -1.50 2.74 -11.57
CA ASN A 37 -2.59 3.12 -10.65
C ASN A 37 -3.40 1.94 -10.06
N LEU A 38 -2.85 0.72 -10.07
CA LEU A 38 -3.47 -0.46 -9.48
C LEU A 38 -2.67 -0.89 -8.25
N TYR A 39 -3.32 -0.86 -7.09
CA TYR A 39 -2.68 -1.12 -5.80
C TYR A 39 -3.31 -2.33 -5.13
N TYR A 40 -2.48 -3.24 -4.64
CA TYR A 40 -2.87 -4.34 -3.76
C TYR A 40 -2.24 -4.17 -2.38
N CYS A 41 -2.95 -4.57 -1.33
CA CYS A 41 -2.33 -4.73 -0.03
C CYS A 41 -1.37 -5.92 -0.03
N PHE A 42 -0.40 -5.91 0.88
CA PHE A 42 0.61 -6.96 1.00
C PHE A 42 0.02 -8.38 1.01
N THR A 43 -1.07 -8.59 1.75
CA THR A 43 -1.75 -9.88 1.86
C THR A 43 -2.33 -10.33 0.52
N CYS A 44 -3.04 -9.46 -0.19
CA CYS A 44 -3.63 -9.79 -1.48
C CYS A 44 -2.57 -10.04 -2.54
N ALA A 45 -1.49 -9.24 -2.54
CA ALA A 45 -0.35 -9.42 -3.44
C ALA A 45 0.34 -10.78 -3.21
N ASN A 46 0.54 -11.19 -1.96
CA ASN A 46 1.12 -12.48 -1.62
C ASN A 46 0.24 -13.65 -2.06
N VAL A 47 -1.08 -13.56 -1.85
CA VAL A 47 -2.05 -14.58 -2.28
C VAL A 47 -2.14 -14.70 -3.82
N THR A 48 -1.99 -13.58 -4.53
CA THR A 48 -2.02 -13.54 -5.99
C THR A 48 -0.67 -13.85 -6.64
N GLY A 49 0.38 -14.06 -5.84
CA GLY A 49 1.70 -14.43 -6.33
C GLY A 49 2.44 -13.27 -7.01
N HIS A 50 2.18 -12.01 -6.62
CA HIS A 50 2.97 -10.87 -7.08
C HIS A 50 4.29 -10.79 -6.29
N PRO A 51 5.46 -11.11 -6.90
CA PRO A 51 6.73 -11.28 -6.19
C PRO A 51 7.45 -9.95 -5.91
N LYS A 52 6.96 -8.83 -6.44
CA LYS A 52 7.47 -7.47 -6.20
C LYS A 52 7.07 -6.92 -4.83
N ALA A 53 6.93 -7.78 -3.85
CA ALA A 53 6.69 -7.45 -2.47
C ALA A 53 8.02 -7.54 -1.68
N PRO A 54 8.99 -6.62 -1.88
CA PRO A 54 10.23 -6.65 -1.10
C PRO A 54 9.90 -6.23 0.33
N GLY A 55 9.52 -7.19 1.16
CA GLY A 55 9.30 -6.96 2.59
C GLY A 55 7.93 -7.41 3.08
N ALA A 56 7.71 -8.72 3.17
CA ALA A 56 6.68 -9.29 4.04
C ALA A 56 6.93 -9.06 5.54
N ALA A 57 8.00 -8.35 5.90
CA ALA A 57 8.54 -8.39 7.24
C ALA A 57 7.85 -7.44 8.23
N LYS A 58 7.21 -6.35 7.81
CA LYS A 58 6.55 -5.42 8.75
C LYS A 58 5.39 -4.72 8.08
N LEU A 59 4.21 -5.34 8.10
CA LEU A 59 2.98 -4.56 8.01
C LEU A 59 2.94 -3.68 9.28
N PRO A 60 2.96 -2.33 9.18
CA PRO A 60 2.65 -1.52 10.33
C PRO A 60 1.18 -1.80 10.66
N LYS A 61 0.98 -2.50 11.78
CA LYS A 61 -0.34 -2.63 12.41
C LYS A 61 -0.67 -1.22 12.88
N HIS A 62 -1.37 -0.44 12.05
CA HIS A 62 -1.99 0.78 12.53
C HIS A 62 -3.05 0.34 13.55
N THR A 63 -2.62 0.39 14.81
CA THR A 63 -3.41 0.03 15.97
C THR A 63 -4.32 1.23 16.22
N LYS A 64 -5.59 0.93 16.43
CA LYS A 64 -6.67 1.88 16.67
C LYS A 64 -6.35 2.85 17.81
#